data_AF-A1SJY9-F1
#
_entry.id   AF-A1SJY9-F1
#
_cell.length_a   1.000
_cell.length_b   1.000
_cell.length_c   1.000
_cell.angle_alpha   90.00
_cell.angle_beta   90.00
_cell.angle_gamma   90.00
#
_symmetry.space_group_name_H-M   'P 1'
#
loop_
_entity.id
_entity.type
_entity.pdbx_description
1 polymer ?
#
loop_
_entity_poly.entity_id
_entity_poly.type
_entity_poly.pdbx_seq_one_letter_code
_entity_poly.pdbx_strand_id
1 'polypeptide(L)' 'MSRELRRPPARGVEWEFDKVTFSREYSRNVVTKLLVERAEYGGWELDRVRITADGTRRVVLRRKIIRAVRTA' A
#
# COMPACT_ATOMS: atom_id res chain seq x y z
N MET A 1 7.72 14.73 3.25
CA MET A 1 6.45 14.08 2.84
C MET A 1 5.88 14.86 1.67
N SER A 2 5.93 14.25 0.48
CA SER A 2 5.84 14.93 -0.82
C SER A 2 4.46 15.52 -1.09
N ARG A 3 4.47 16.72 -1.68
CA ARG A 3 3.32 17.58 -2.02
C ARG A 3 2.27 16.94 -2.95
N GLU A 4 2.58 15.76 -3.51
CA GLU A 4 1.76 15.03 -4.48
C GLU A 4 0.44 14.49 -3.93
N LEU A 5 0.32 14.28 -2.62
CA LEU A 5 -0.91 13.78 -2.00
C LEU A 5 -2.07 14.79 -1.96
N ARG A 6 -1.82 16.06 -2.27
CA ARG A 6 -2.85 17.12 -2.19
C ARG A 6 -3.55 17.37 -3.52
N ARG A 7 -3.06 16.84 -4.64
CA ARG A 7 -3.76 16.95 -5.92
C ARG A 7 -4.79 15.83 -6.00
N PRO A 8 -6.07 16.14 -6.25
CA PRO A 8 -7.03 15.09 -6.55
C PRO A 8 -6.50 14.29 -7.75
N PRO A 9 -6.63 12.95 -7.72
CA PRO A 9 -6.18 12.13 -8.83
C PRO A 9 -6.89 12.57 -10.13
N ALA A 10 -6.21 12.43 -11.27
CA ALA A 10 -6.77 12.78 -12.56
C ALA A 10 -8.06 11.97 -12.82
N ARG A 11 -8.95 12.45 -13.71
CA ARG A 11 -10.15 11.71 -14.09
C ARG A 11 -9.79 10.28 -14.54
N GLY A 12 -10.48 9.29 -13.98
CA GLY A 12 -10.21 7.87 -14.22
C GLY A 12 -9.06 7.28 -13.40
N VAL A 13 -8.34 8.06 -12.59
CA VAL A 13 -7.34 7.55 -11.64
C VAL A 13 -8.01 7.34 -10.28
N GLU A 14 -7.99 6.11 -9.80
CA GLU A 14 -8.47 5.70 -8.49
C GLU A 14 -7.33 5.09 -7.67
N TRP A 15 -7.54 4.96 -6.37
CA TRP A 15 -6.61 4.26 -5.49
C TRP A 15 -7.22 2.92 -5.08
N GLU A 16 -6.45 1.86 -5.26
CA GLU A 16 -6.73 0.55 -4.68
C GLU A 16 -5.98 0.41 -3.36
N PHE A 17 -6.59 -0.26 -2.38
CA PHE A 17 -5.99 -0.49 -1.07
C PHE A 17 -5.99 -1.97 -0.73
N ASP A 18 -4.87 -2.45 -0.19
CA ASP A 18 -4.73 -3.80 0.34
C ASP A 18 -4.35 -3.77 1.83
N LYS A 19 -4.86 -4.72 2.60
CA LYS A 19 -4.63 -4.82 4.05
C LYS A 19 -3.92 -6.13 4.34
N VAL A 20 -2.71 -6.03 4.88
CA VAL A 20 -1.88 -7.19 5.23
C VAL A 20 -1.62 -7.19 6.72
N THR A 21 -1.73 -8.36 7.34
CA THR A 21 -1.41 -8.54 8.75
C THR A 21 -0.28 -9.54 8.88
N PHE A 22 0.76 -9.16 9.64
CA PHE A 22 1.89 -10.03 9.97
C PHE A 22 1.88 -10.31 11.47
N SER A 23 1.95 -11.59 11.84
CA SER A 23 2.18 -12.00 13.23
C SER A 23 3.55 -11.49 13.72
N ARG A 24 3.70 -11.33 15.04
CA ARG A 24 4.96 -10.96 15.69
C ARG A 24 6.10 -11.95 15.40
N GLU A 25 5.77 -13.20 15.10
CA GLU A 25 6.75 -14.28 14.85
C GLU A 25 7.56 -14.02 13.57
N TYR A 26 7.02 -13.23 12.63
CA TYR A 26 7.78 -12.78 11.48
C TYR A 26 8.80 -11.72 11.89
N SER A 27 10.08 -12.02 11.67
CA SER A 27 11.15 -11.03 11.88
C SER A 27 10.89 -9.77 11.04
N ARG A 28 11.39 -8.63 11.52
CA ARG A 28 11.25 -7.35 10.81
C ARG A 28 11.79 -7.44 9.38
N ASN A 29 12.94 -8.08 9.19
CA ASN A 29 13.59 -8.21 7.88
C ASN A 29 12.75 -9.03 6.90
N VAL A 30 12.10 -10.11 7.36
CA VAL A 30 11.20 -10.90 6.50
C VAL A 30 10.00 -10.07 6.08
N VAL A 31 9.36 -9.36 7.02
CA VAL A 31 8.23 -8.47 6.68
C VAL A 31 8.66 -7.38 5.71
N THR A 32 9.83 -6.77 5.90
CA THR A 32 10.37 -5.77 4.97
C THR A 32 10.56 -6.35 3.57
N LYS A 33 11.16 -7.54 3.42
CA LYS A 33 11.33 -8.19 2.11
C LYS A 33 9.98 -8.42 1.42
N LEU A 34 8.99 -8.98 2.13
CA LEU A 34 7.65 -9.22 1.57
C LEU A 34 6.95 -7.94 1.11
N LEU A 35 7.13 -6.83 1.85
CA LEU A 35 6.57 -5.53 1.47
C LEU A 35 7.30 -4.92 0.27
N VAL A 36 8.62 -5.10 0.19
CA VAL A 36 9.43 -4.67 -0.96
C VAL A 36 9.04 -5.44 -2.22
N GLU A 37 8.91 -6.76 -2.15
CA GLU A 37 8.47 -7.59 -3.28
C GLU A 37 7.09 -7.13 -3.81
N ARG A 38 6.15 -6.82 -2.91
CA ARG A 38 4.85 -6.25 -3.29
C ARG A 38 4.96 -4.88 -3.96
N ALA A 39 5.92 -4.06 -3.53
CA ALA A 39 6.17 -2.77 -4.15
C ALA A 39 6.77 -2.93 -5.54
N GLU A 40 7.80 -3.76 -5.68
CA GLU A 40 8.53 -4.00 -6.92
C GLU A 40 7.66 -4.67 -8.00
N TYR A 41 6.92 -5.72 -7.63
CA TYR A 41 6.17 -6.51 -8.61
C TYR A 41 4.68 -6.13 -8.71
N GLY A 42 4.10 -5.56 -7.65
CA GLY A 42 2.68 -5.24 -7.59
C GLY A 42 2.33 -3.75 -7.71
N GLY A 43 3.35 -2.87 -7.72
CA GLY A 43 3.17 -1.43 -7.74
C GLY A 43 2.58 -0.87 -6.45
N TRP A 44 2.71 -1.60 -5.33
CA TRP A 44 2.16 -1.20 -4.04
C TRP A 44 3.08 -0.25 -3.29
N GLU A 45 2.50 0.76 -2.67
CA GLU A 45 3.17 1.68 -1.76
C GLU A 45 2.66 1.51 -0.34
N LEU A 46 3.51 1.76 0.66
CA LEU A 46 3.07 1.82 2.06
C LEU A 46 2.21 3.06 2.31
N ASP A 47 0.96 2.86 2.67
CA ASP A 47 0.06 3.94 3.10
C ASP A 47 0.09 4.11 4.63
N ARG A 48 -0.01 3.00 5.37
CA ARG A 48 -0.02 3.02 6.83
C ARG A 48 0.57 1.74 7.42
N VAL A 49 1.33 1.88 8.49
CA VAL A 49 1.79 0.75 9.32
C VAL A 49 1.36 0.98 10.75
N ARG A 50 0.75 -0.03 11.38
CA ARG A 50 0.42 -0.02 12.81
C ARG A 50 0.95 -1.30 13.45
N ILE A 51 1.66 -1.14 14.56
CA ILE A 51 2.09 -2.26 15.40
C ILE A 51 1.23 -2.23 16.66
N THR A 52 0.58 -3.33 16.98
CA THR A 52 -0.22 -3.49 18.20
C THR A 52 0.64 -3.97 19.37
N ALA A 53 0.12 -3.88 20.60
CA ALA A 53 0.87 -4.23 21.81
C ALA A 53 1.31 -5.70 21.86
N ASP A 54 0.58 -6.60 21.19
CA ASP A 54 0.90 -8.02 21.01
C ASP A 54 2.00 -8.28 19.96
N GLY A 55 2.53 -7.23 19.32
CA GLY A 55 3.57 -7.28 18.30
C GLY A 55 3.05 -7.52 16.88
N THR A 56 1.74 -7.67 16.69
CA THR A 56 1.12 -7.85 15.37
C THR A 56 1.26 -6.57 14.54
N ARG A 57 1.64 -6.70 13.26
CA ARG A 57 1.83 -5.58 12.35
C ARG A 57 0.70 -5.57 11.33
N ARG A 58 -0.11 -4.51 11.34
CA ARG A 58 -1.18 -4.26 10.36
C ARG A 58 -0.70 -3.20 9.39
N VAL A 59 -0.59 -3.57 8.12
CA VAL A 59 -0.09 -2.72 7.04
C VAL A 59 -1.22 -2.46 6.05
N VAL A 60 -1.40 -1.18 5.70
CA VAL A 60 -2.23 -0.75 4.58
C VAL A 60 -1.30 -0.38 3.45
N LEU A 61 -1.50 -1.02 2.30
CA LEU A 61 -0.85 -0.72 1.05
C LEU A 61 -1.83 0.03 0.15
N ARG A 62 -1.30 0.86 -0.74
CA ARG A 62 -2.09 1.51 -1.79
C ARG A 62 -1.38 1.44 -3.13
N ARG A 63 -2.14 1.45 -4.23
CA ARG A 63 -1.61 1.65 -5.58
C ARG A 63 -2.58 2.44 -6.43
N LYS A 64 -2.07 3.20 -7.40
CA LYS A 64 -2.92 3.90 -8.36
C LYS A 64 -3.44 2.88 -9.38
N ILE A 65 -4.72 2.94 -9.67
CA ILE A 65 -5.35 2.20 -10.77
C ILE A 65 -5.93 3.20 -11.76
N ILE A 66 -5.82 2.89 -13.05
CA ILE A 66 -6.40 3.71 -14.12
C ILE A 66 -7.59 2.96 -14.69
N ARG A 67 -8.79 3.50 -14.50
CA ARG A 67 -10.01 3.04 -15.14
C ARG A 67 -10.15 3.73 -16.49
N ALA A 68 -10.33 2.95 -17.55
CA ALA A 68 -10.64 3.50 -18.86
C ALA A 68 -12.01 4.20 -18.80
N VAL A 69 -12.01 5.52 -18.97
CA VAL A 69 -13.25 6.29 -19.15
C VAL A 69 -13.64 6.11 -20.61
N ARG A 70 -14.77 5.45 -20.87
CA ARG A 70 -15.33 5.41 -22.24
C ARG A 70 -15.84 6.81 -22.57
N THR A 71 -15.26 7.42 -23.60
CA THR A 71 -15.83 8.61 -24.25
C THR A 71 -16.82 8.12 -25.30
N ALA A 72 -18.08 8.55 -25.19
CA ALA A 72 -19.13 8.30 -26.18
C ALA A 72 -19.09 9.36 -27.28
#